data_AF-A0A355D9W0-F1
#
_entry.id   AF-A0A355D9W0-F1
#
_cell.length_a   1.000
_cell.length_b   1.000
_cell.length_c   1.000
_cell.angle_alpha   90.00
_cell.angle_beta   90.00
_cell.angle_gamma   90.00
#
_symmetry.space_group_name_H-M   'P 1'
#
loop_
_entity.id
_entity.type
_entity.pdbx_description
1 polymer ?
#
loop_
_entity_poly.entity_id
_entity_poly.type
_entity_poly.pdbx_seq_one_letter_code
_entity_poly.pdbx_strand_id
1 'polypeptide(L)'
;MEESNKSLMAFSDNIQIDKNISEEDKMLIEFKIWNLLGKHTERYTMGDSTSVPIEIAEELLNSICFSLGLELRELMNAKEVLMEEDISDLLKTSWSKIASLMERGKNLLEEVRKSSSNIENISYKDTINEIDRFFNKYDYRFFAHKIDCSIDYQLSNPISEKLQGIEYINEYLKALLIENEFCICFDKDNIIYVLNSYCSDYKELLINIFEPILTNAIGLDILGVDILTLEISALQRETLLGIFRNLSKTEILVKLESSAKSICNVLGIVDNEKIEYIQKTAVNIYPRIEVGLSTGNIDNIFLSFKYEDDLKESEFIDNDTMDNERLRNLINEINDCRFISDKIAMVKEEVNSLSDLVEVLNLCFWEDEALELFKTLSKEEIYIIKHYLDNKYEAYSPDSQWEIKFMNYIRGLSK
;
A
#
# COMPACT_ATOMS: atom_id res chain seq x y z
N MET A 1 15.00 17.06 34.43
CA MET A 1 16.19 16.32 34.90
C MET A 1 15.82 14.99 35.55
N GLU A 2 14.92 14.92 36.54
CA GLU A 2 14.49 13.63 37.12
C GLU A 2 13.63 12.75 36.19
N GLU A 3 12.74 13.33 35.38
CA GLU A 3 12.00 12.57 34.35
C GLU A 3 12.90 12.12 33.19
N SER A 4 13.93 12.90 32.87
CA SER A 4 14.86 12.63 31.76
C SER A 4 15.87 11.53 32.12
N ASN A 5 16.33 11.47 33.38
CA ASN A 5 17.13 10.35 33.88
C ASN A 5 16.32 9.03 33.96
N LYS A 6 14.99 9.09 34.11
CA LYS A 6 14.13 7.90 34.02
C LYS A 6 14.08 7.30 32.61
N SER A 7 14.13 8.13 31.56
CA SER A 7 14.20 7.68 30.15
C SER A 7 15.48 6.87 29.89
N LEU A 8 16.59 7.40 30.38
CA LEU A 8 17.91 6.78 30.33
C LEU A 8 18.08 5.54 31.24
N MET A 9 17.22 5.38 32.25
CA MET A 9 17.18 4.21 33.16
C MET A 9 16.16 3.13 32.75
N ALA A 10 15.33 3.34 31.73
CA ALA A 10 14.40 2.32 31.22
C ALA A 10 15.10 1.23 30.35
N PHE A 11 16.43 1.24 30.29
CA PHE A 11 17.25 0.53 29.29
C PHE A 11 17.40 -0.99 29.53
N SER A 12 17.03 -1.51 30.70
CA SER A 12 17.02 -2.97 30.93
C SER A 12 15.97 -3.71 30.09
N ASP A 13 14.98 -3.00 29.54
CA ASP A 13 13.93 -3.60 28.70
C ASP A 13 14.35 -3.78 27.23
N ASN A 14 15.36 -3.04 26.75
CA ASN A 14 15.82 -3.06 25.35
C ASN A 14 16.89 -4.13 25.08
N ILE A 15 17.74 -4.45 26.07
CA ILE A 15 18.62 -5.61 25.98
C ILE A 15 17.84 -6.78 26.58
N GLN A 16 17.29 -7.65 25.72
CA GLN A 16 16.58 -8.86 26.14
C GLN A 16 17.55 -9.84 26.81
N ILE A 17 17.95 -9.54 28.05
CA ILE A 17 18.68 -10.45 28.91
C ILE A 17 17.62 -11.17 29.76
N ASP A 18 17.84 -12.47 29.96
CA ASP A 18 16.91 -13.38 30.63
C ASP A 18 16.26 -12.81 31.91
N LYS A 19 15.01 -13.17 32.20
CA LYS A 19 14.20 -12.56 33.30
C LYS A 19 14.75 -12.74 34.73
N ASN A 20 15.89 -13.41 34.91
CA ASN A 20 16.47 -13.80 36.20
C ASN A 20 17.81 -13.06 36.50
N ILE A 21 17.87 -11.75 36.32
CA ILE A 21 19.03 -10.92 36.71
C ILE A 21 18.76 -10.29 38.07
N SER A 22 19.74 -10.36 38.98
CA SER A 22 19.65 -9.68 40.27
C SER A 22 19.74 -8.16 40.09
N GLU A 23 19.18 -7.38 41.02
CA GLU A 23 19.27 -5.92 40.94
C GLU A 23 20.72 -5.41 41.00
N GLU A 24 21.61 -6.11 41.72
CA GLU A 24 23.04 -5.81 41.77
C GLU A 24 23.72 -6.01 40.41
N ASP A 25 23.41 -7.10 39.72
CA ASP A 25 23.93 -7.38 38.38
C ASP A 25 23.44 -6.35 37.36
N LYS A 26 22.16 -5.94 37.43
CA LYS A 26 21.60 -4.89 36.55
C LYS A 26 22.36 -3.57 36.71
N MET A 27 22.58 -3.13 37.96
CA MET A 27 23.31 -1.90 38.24
C MET A 27 24.75 -1.95 37.69
N LEU A 28 25.41 -3.11 37.77
CA LEU A 28 26.76 -3.25 37.24
C LEU A 28 26.79 -3.18 35.70
N ILE A 29 25.83 -3.84 35.04
CA ILE A 29 25.69 -3.82 33.58
C ILE A 29 25.40 -2.40 33.09
N GLU A 30 24.47 -1.70 33.74
CA GLU A 30 24.18 -0.30 33.44
C GLU A 30 25.43 0.55 33.58
N PHE A 31 26.18 0.43 34.68
CA PHE A 31 27.42 1.18 34.89
C PHE A 31 28.45 0.91 33.78
N LYS A 32 28.59 -0.33 33.32
CA LYS A 32 29.45 -0.67 32.18
C LYS A 32 29.01 0.02 30.88
N ILE A 33 27.71 0.02 30.59
CA ILE A 33 27.13 0.69 29.40
C ILE A 33 27.32 2.21 29.49
N TRP A 34 27.10 2.83 30.65
CA TRP A 34 27.33 4.25 30.87
C TRP A 34 28.78 4.67 30.62
N ASN A 35 29.73 3.88 31.10
CA ASN A 35 31.15 4.12 30.84
C ASN A 35 31.48 3.96 29.34
N LEU A 36 30.85 3.00 28.67
CA LEU A 36 31.01 2.81 27.23
C LEU A 36 30.44 4.00 26.45
N LEU A 37 29.26 4.49 26.82
CA LEU A 37 28.66 5.69 26.25
C LEU A 37 29.60 6.89 26.39
N GLY A 38 30.17 7.12 27.58
CA GLY A 38 31.13 8.21 27.79
C GLY A 38 32.33 8.16 26.84
N LYS A 39 32.95 6.97 26.68
CA LYS A 39 34.04 6.75 25.71
C LYS A 39 33.57 6.99 24.27
N HIS A 40 32.34 6.61 23.94
CA HIS A 40 31.80 6.74 22.60
C HIS A 40 31.43 8.18 22.25
N THR A 41 30.92 8.94 23.23
CA THR A 41 30.70 10.38 23.14
C THR A 41 32.01 11.13 22.89
N GLU A 42 33.07 10.82 23.64
CA GLU A 42 34.39 11.42 23.44
C GLU A 42 34.93 11.13 22.02
N ARG A 43 34.71 9.92 21.50
CA ARG A 43 35.07 9.58 20.11
C ARG A 43 34.23 10.34 19.09
N TYR A 44 32.92 10.46 19.32
CA TYR A 44 32.00 11.16 18.44
C TYR A 44 32.36 12.64 18.31
N THR A 45 32.77 13.29 19.41
CA THR A 45 33.22 14.69 19.42
C THR A 45 34.69 14.86 19.01
N MET A 46 35.36 13.80 18.55
CA MET A 46 36.79 13.79 18.25
C MET A 46 37.70 14.24 19.42
N GLY A 47 37.22 14.12 20.66
CA GLY A 47 37.91 14.57 21.86
C GLY A 47 37.79 16.06 22.16
N ASP A 48 37.06 16.83 21.34
CA ASP A 48 36.91 18.28 21.52
C ASP A 48 35.93 18.65 22.65
N SER A 49 35.07 17.70 23.04
CA SER A 49 34.11 17.88 24.14
C SER A 49 33.78 16.57 24.81
N THR A 50 33.59 16.61 26.13
CA THR A 50 33.07 15.48 26.92
C THR A 50 31.55 15.54 27.09
N SER A 51 30.89 16.50 26.45
CA SER A 51 29.43 16.67 26.48
C SER A 51 28.85 16.86 25.08
N VAL A 52 27.66 16.32 24.90
CA VAL A 52 26.83 16.44 23.70
C VAL A 52 25.39 16.78 24.11
N PRO A 53 24.54 17.29 23.20
CA PRO A 53 23.11 17.38 23.44
C PRO A 53 22.53 16.04 23.89
N ILE A 54 21.51 16.08 24.74
CA ILE A 54 20.92 14.86 25.32
C ILE A 54 20.38 13.93 24.23
N GLU A 55 19.83 14.50 23.16
CA GLU A 55 19.30 13.77 22.01
C GLU A 55 20.43 12.96 21.33
N ILE A 56 21.64 13.54 21.21
CA ILE A 56 22.79 12.83 20.64
C ILE A 56 23.27 11.74 21.59
N ALA A 57 23.28 11.99 22.91
CA ALA A 57 23.65 10.96 23.89
C ALA A 57 22.67 9.77 23.84
N GLU A 58 21.37 10.02 23.71
CA GLU A 58 20.34 8.99 23.55
C GLU A 58 20.53 8.19 22.26
N GLU A 59 20.81 8.84 21.13
CA GLU A 59 21.08 8.15 19.87
C GLU A 59 22.34 7.27 19.93
N LEU A 60 23.43 7.77 20.52
CA LEU A 60 24.65 6.99 20.71
C LEU A 60 24.41 5.77 21.61
N LEU A 61 23.62 5.96 22.68
CA LEU A 61 23.25 4.88 23.59
C LEU A 61 22.39 3.82 22.88
N ASN A 62 21.39 4.25 22.10
CA ASN A 62 20.55 3.35 21.29
C ASN A 62 21.40 2.53 20.32
N SER A 63 22.39 3.14 19.66
CA SER A 63 23.31 2.44 18.77
C SER A 63 24.15 1.38 19.49
N ILE A 64 24.67 1.70 20.69
CA ILE A 64 25.39 0.75 21.53
C ILE A 64 24.48 -0.42 21.89
N CYS A 65 23.27 -0.13 22.39
CA CYS A 65 22.33 -1.16 22.83
C CYS A 65 21.89 -2.07 21.68
N PHE A 66 21.58 -1.51 20.51
CA PHE A 66 21.27 -2.29 19.30
C PHE A 66 22.44 -3.22 18.92
N SER A 67 23.66 -2.67 18.89
CA SER A 67 24.85 -3.43 18.52
C SER A 67 25.10 -4.59 19.48
N LEU A 68 25.09 -4.32 20.79
CA LEU A 68 25.26 -5.35 21.81
C LEU A 68 24.13 -6.38 21.77
N GLY A 69 22.88 -5.92 21.60
CA GLY A 69 21.70 -6.78 21.51
C GLY A 69 21.74 -7.76 20.33
N LEU A 70 22.39 -7.41 19.21
CA LEU A 70 22.63 -8.35 18.11
C LEU A 70 23.50 -9.53 18.52
N GLU A 71 24.53 -9.30 19.33
CA GLU A 71 25.46 -10.35 19.76
C GLU A 71 24.86 -11.18 20.91
N LEU A 72 24.31 -10.50 21.90
CA LEU A 72 23.79 -11.12 23.13
C LEU A 72 22.60 -12.06 22.89
N ARG A 73 21.76 -11.78 21.89
CA ARG A 73 20.61 -12.63 21.54
C ARG A 73 21.01 -14.05 21.09
N GLU A 74 22.25 -14.25 20.65
CA GLU A 74 22.74 -15.56 20.22
C GLU A 74 23.49 -16.33 21.34
N LEU A 75 23.73 -15.68 22.48
CA LEU A 75 24.50 -16.25 23.59
C LEU A 75 23.59 -16.84 24.65
N MET A 76 23.79 -18.11 24.98
CA MET A 76 23.08 -18.75 26.11
C MET A 76 23.51 -18.21 27.47
N ASN A 77 24.71 -17.62 27.56
CA ASN A 77 25.34 -17.08 28.75
C ASN A 77 25.55 -15.54 28.64
N ALA A 78 24.58 -14.85 28.02
CA ALA A 78 24.64 -13.40 27.79
C ALA A 78 24.92 -12.60 29.08
N LYS A 79 24.38 -13.05 30.21
CA LYS A 79 24.62 -12.45 31.52
C LYS A 79 26.09 -12.56 31.93
N GLU A 80 26.65 -13.76 31.90
CA GLU A 80 28.04 -14.02 32.29
C GLU A 80 28.99 -13.21 31.41
N VAL A 81 28.74 -13.16 30.10
CA VAL A 81 29.54 -12.38 29.14
C VAL A 81 29.51 -10.88 29.49
N LEU A 82 28.34 -10.32 29.77
CA LEU A 82 28.24 -8.91 30.17
C LEU A 82 28.94 -8.60 31.49
N MET A 83 29.02 -9.57 32.41
CA MET A 83 29.62 -9.41 33.72
C MET A 83 31.14 -9.60 33.70
N GLU A 84 31.64 -10.57 32.93
CA GLU A 84 33.04 -10.98 32.95
C GLU A 84 33.89 -10.33 31.85
N GLU A 85 33.31 -10.04 30.68
CA GLU A 85 34.05 -9.50 29.54
C GLU A 85 34.12 -7.97 29.52
N ASP A 86 35.08 -7.44 28.73
CA ASP A 86 35.13 -6.02 28.38
C ASP A 86 34.05 -5.73 27.33
N ILE A 87 33.02 -5.00 27.74
CA ILE A 87 31.91 -4.58 26.89
C ILE A 87 32.38 -3.77 25.66
N SER A 88 33.57 -3.15 25.73
CA SER A 88 34.18 -2.42 24.61
C SER A 88 34.63 -3.37 23.50
N ASP A 89 35.10 -4.57 23.84
CA ASP A 89 35.49 -5.59 22.88
C ASP A 89 34.26 -6.29 22.31
N LEU A 90 33.26 -6.56 23.16
CA LEU A 90 31.96 -7.06 22.72
C LEU A 90 31.32 -6.12 21.67
N LEU A 91 31.36 -4.81 21.90
CA LEU A 91 30.85 -3.83 20.93
C LEU A 91 31.61 -3.89 19.58
N LYS A 92 32.92 -4.10 19.58
CA LYS A 92 33.70 -4.28 18.34
C LYS A 92 33.34 -5.56 17.60
N THR A 93 33.05 -6.63 18.33
CA THR A 93 32.55 -7.89 17.75
C THR A 93 31.20 -7.65 17.09
N SER A 94 30.27 -6.98 17.77
CA SER A 94 28.97 -6.57 17.22
C SER A 94 29.10 -5.75 15.93
N TRP A 95 30.07 -4.84 15.85
CA TRP A 95 30.35 -4.08 14.63
C TRP A 95 30.79 -4.96 13.45
N SER A 96 31.55 -6.01 13.71
CA SER A 96 31.95 -6.96 12.67
C SER A 96 30.73 -7.75 12.17
N LYS A 97 29.81 -8.09 13.08
CA LYS A 97 28.53 -8.71 12.75
C LYS A 97 27.64 -7.79 11.92
N ILE A 98 27.49 -6.53 12.31
CA ILE A 98 26.74 -5.53 11.52
C ILE A 98 27.34 -5.37 10.12
N ALA A 99 28.66 -5.32 10.00
CA ALA A 99 29.32 -5.25 8.69
C ALA A 99 28.99 -6.49 7.82
N SER A 100 28.95 -7.69 8.39
CA SER A 100 28.52 -8.90 7.68
C SER A 100 27.04 -8.82 7.24
N LEU A 101 26.16 -8.31 8.11
CA LEU A 101 24.75 -8.07 7.77
C LEU A 101 24.59 -7.01 6.67
N MET A 102 25.45 -6.00 6.62
CA MET A 102 25.48 -5.01 5.53
C MET A 102 25.86 -5.66 4.21
N GLU A 103 26.87 -6.52 4.17
CA GLU A 103 27.24 -7.25 2.96
C GLU A 103 26.11 -8.19 2.49
N ARG A 104 25.41 -8.85 3.42
CA ARG A 104 24.19 -9.59 3.12
C ARG A 104 23.13 -8.69 2.50
N GLY A 105 22.89 -7.51 3.08
CA GLY A 105 21.91 -6.54 2.59
C GLY A 105 22.21 -6.03 1.19
N LYS A 106 23.48 -5.73 0.90
CA LYS A 106 23.92 -5.35 -0.45
C LYS A 106 23.67 -6.48 -1.46
N ASN A 107 23.97 -7.72 -1.10
CA ASN A 107 23.68 -8.87 -1.95
C ASN A 107 22.17 -9.02 -2.20
N LEU A 108 21.33 -8.87 -1.15
CA LEU A 108 19.88 -8.88 -1.30
C LEU A 108 19.39 -7.76 -2.23
N LEU A 109 19.92 -6.54 -2.09
CA LEU A 109 19.58 -5.41 -2.96
C LEU A 109 19.91 -5.70 -4.43
N GLU A 110 21.05 -6.33 -4.70
CA GLU A 110 21.42 -6.72 -6.05
C GLU A 110 20.51 -7.82 -6.62
N GLU A 111 20.09 -8.79 -5.81
CA GLU A 111 19.09 -9.78 -6.22
C GLU A 111 17.72 -9.16 -6.46
N VAL A 112 17.29 -8.18 -5.64
CA VAL A 112 16.06 -7.41 -5.84
C VAL A 112 16.12 -6.64 -7.16
N ARG A 113 17.25 -6.02 -7.49
CA ARG A 113 17.44 -5.33 -8.78
C ARG A 113 17.35 -6.28 -9.97
N LYS A 114 17.96 -7.47 -9.87
CA LYS A 114 17.91 -8.49 -10.94
C LYS A 114 16.52 -9.10 -11.13
N SER A 115 15.77 -9.23 -10.05
CA SER A 115 14.42 -9.79 -10.04
C SER A 115 13.32 -8.74 -10.28
N SER A 116 13.68 -7.49 -10.57
CA SER A 116 12.70 -6.46 -10.88
C SER A 116 11.89 -6.83 -12.13
N SER A 117 10.57 -6.80 -12.02
CA SER A 117 9.62 -7.12 -13.10
C SER A 117 9.60 -6.07 -14.24
N ASN A 118 10.47 -5.05 -14.19
CA ASN A 118 10.50 -3.93 -15.12
C ASN A 118 9.15 -3.20 -15.27
N ILE A 119 8.33 -3.27 -14.21
CA ILE A 119 7.08 -2.53 -14.07
C ILE A 119 7.42 -1.14 -13.56
N GLU A 120 6.87 -0.12 -14.20
CA GLU A 120 7.08 1.26 -13.77
C GLU A 120 6.28 1.55 -12.50
N ASN A 121 6.96 1.88 -11.41
CA ASN A 121 6.37 2.48 -10.22
C ASN A 121 7.43 3.37 -9.55
N ILE A 122 7.08 4.63 -9.30
CA ILE A 122 8.01 5.65 -8.78
C ILE A 122 8.44 5.28 -7.37
N SER A 123 7.49 4.94 -6.49
CA SER A 123 7.78 4.60 -5.09
C SER A 123 8.71 3.41 -4.95
N TYR A 124 8.54 2.37 -5.78
CA TYR A 124 9.42 1.21 -5.85
C TYR A 124 10.85 1.64 -6.21
N LYS A 125 10.99 2.36 -7.34
CA LYS A 125 12.29 2.78 -7.85
C LYS A 125 13.02 3.69 -6.85
N ASP A 126 12.32 4.65 -6.26
CA ASP A 126 12.90 5.59 -5.31
C ASP A 126 13.31 4.89 -4.02
N THR A 127 12.49 3.95 -3.51
CA THR A 127 12.85 3.13 -2.35
C THR A 127 14.12 2.32 -2.59
N ILE A 128 14.26 1.67 -3.76
CA ILE A 128 15.49 0.93 -4.11
C ILE A 128 16.72 1.85 -4.16
N ASN A 129 16.56 3.07 -4.68
CA ASN A 129 17.64 4.06 -4.73
C ASN A 129 18.00 4.60 -3.33
N GLU A 130 17.01 4.81 -2.47
CA GLU A 130 17.22 5.26 -1.09
C GLU A 130 17.91 4.19 -0.24
N ILE A 131 17.55 2.92 -0.39
CA ILE A 131 18.23 1.81 0.28
C ILE A 131 19.70 1.68 -0.20
N ASP A 132 19.96 1.89 -1.50
CA ASP A 132 21.34 1.93 -2.01
C ASP A 132 22.16 3.08 -1.38
N ARG A 133 21.55 4.27 -1.26
CA ARG A 133 22.17 5.42 -0.57
C ARG A 133 22.40 5.13 0.91
N PHE A 134 21.49 4.42 1.57
CA PHE A 134 21.64 3.97 2.96
C PHE A 134 22.93 3.18 3.14
N PHE A 135 23.19 2.16 2.32
CA PHE A 135 24.41 1.35 2.45
C PHE A 135 25.72 2.15 2.31
N ASN A 136 25.68 3.28 1.59
CA ASN A 136 26.84 4.17 1.41
C ASN A 136 27.05 5.15 2.57
N LYS A 137 25.99 5.51 3.31
CA LYS A 137 26.01 6.53 4.37
C LYS A 137 25.85 5.98 5.78
N TYR A 138 25.45 4.72 5.91
CA TYR A 138 25.09 4.12 7.20
C TYR A 138 26.29 4.05 8.15
N ASP A 139 26.27 4.91 9.16
CA ASP A 139 27.27 4.94 10.22
C ASP A 139 26.89 4.01 11.35
N TYR A 140 27.11 2.72 11.12
CA TYR A 140 26.82 1.69 12.11
C TYR A 140 27.72 1.73 13.35
N ARG A 141 28.75 2.59 13.42
CA ARG A 141 29.58 2.71 14.62
C ARG A 141 28.92 3.63 15.64
N PHE A 142 28.21 4.65 15.19
CA PHE A 142 27.58 5.66 16.07
C PHE A 142 26.05 5.63 16.02
N PHE A 143 25.44 5.17 14.93
CA PHE A 143 24.00 5.21 14.68
C PHE A 143 23.47 3.89 14.12
N ALA A 144 23.90 2.77 14.69
CA ALA A 144 23.56 1.42 14.22
C ALA A 144 22.07 1.10 14.21
N HIS A 145 21.28 1.68 15.11
CA HIS A 145 19.82 1.45 15.15
C HIS A 145 19.04 2.24 14.09
N LYS A 146 19.65 3.26 13.46
CA LYS A 146 18.94 4.16 12.55
C LYS A 146 18.68 3.56 11.18
N ILE A 147 17.53 3.94 10.61
CA ILE A 147 17.13 3.66 9.24
C ILE A 147 16.99 5.02 8.55
N ASP A 148 18.13 5.58 8.13
CA ASP A 148 18.18 6.92 7.50
C ASP A 148 17.94 6.82 5.97
N CYS A 149 16.80 6.23 5.59
CA CYS A 149 16.32 6.20 4.20
C CYS A 149 14.79 6.27 4.14
N SER A 150 14.27 6.94 3.11
CA SER A 150 12.84 6.94 2.82
C SER A 150 12.41 5.63 2.16
N ILE A 151 11.41 4.97 2.73
CA ILE A 151 10.86 3.71 2.23
C ILE A 151 9.36 3.94 2.00
N ASP A 152 9.02 4.33 0.76
CA ASP A 152 7.65 4.68 0.38
C ASP A 152 6.91 3.50 -0.25
N TYR A 153 7.64 2.54 -0.83
CA TYR A 153 7.03 1.32 -1.40
C TYR A 153 6.58 0.37 -0.29
N GLN A 154 5.28 0.12 -0.25
CA GLN A 154 4.66 -0.73 0.77
C GLN A 154 4.77 -2.20 0.38
N LEU A 155 5.27 -3.02 1.31
CA LEU A 155 5.22 -4.49 1.20
C LEU A 155 3.81 -4.99 1.53
N SER A 156 3.41 -6.10 0.94
CA SER A 156 2.11 -6.70 1.18
C SER A 156 1.99 -7.30 2.59
N ASN A 157 3.11 -7.78 3.14
CA ASN A 157 3.22 -8.09 4.57
C ASN A 157 4.13 -7.07 5.27
N PRO A 158 3.64 -6.32 6.27
CA PRO A 158 4.46 -5.33 6.96
C PRO A 158 5.57 -6.01 7.79
N ILE A 159 6.74 -5.37 7.78
CA ILE A 159 7.88 -5.76 8.61
C ILE A 159 7.67 -5.26 10.03
N SER A 160 8.13 -6.02 11.02
CA SER A 160 7.96 -5.64 12.43
C SER A 160 8.68 -4.32 12.73
N GLU A 161 7.94 -3.38 13.32
CA GLU A 161 8.48 -2.08 13.82
C GLU A 161 9.52 -2.24 14.94
N LYS A 162 9.69 -3.45 15.48
CA LYS A 162 10.73 -3.74 16.48
C LYS A 162 12.12 -3.91 15.85
N LEU A 163 12.19 -4.17 14.55
CA LEU A 163 13.47 -4.28 13.84
C LEU A 163 14.03 -2.89 13.58
N GLN A 164 15.34 -2.77 13.70
CA GLN A 164 16.07 -1.52 13.59
C GLN A 164 17.28 -1.68 12.68
N GLY A 165 17.80 -0.55 12.19
CA GLY A 165 19.00 -0.49 11.36
C GLY A 165 19.06 -1.55 10.26
N ILE A 166 20.19 -2.25 10.19
CA ILE A 166 20.43 -3.26 9.15
C ILE A 166 19.50 -4.49 9.23
N GLU A 167 18.97 -4.83 10.41
CA GLU A 167 18.03 -5.97 10.52
C GLU A 167 16.74 -5.66 9.77
N TYR A 168 16.20 -4.44 9.94
CA TYR A 168 15.00 -4.01 9.21
C TYR A 168 15.23 -4.03 7.70
N ILE A 169 16.33 -3.43 7.23
CA ILE A 169 16.64 -3.36 5.80
C ILE A 169 16.78 -4.75 5.18
N ASN A 170 17.42 -5.68 5.88
CA ASN A 170 17.56 -7.05 5.39
C ASN A 170 16.21 -7.78 5.31
N GLU A 171 15.35 -7.65 6.33
CA GLU A 171 14.02 -8.27 6.29
C GLU A 171 13.10 -7.62 5.24
N TYR A 172 13.19 -6.30 5.07
CA TYR A 172 12.48 -5.58 4.01
C TYR A 172 12.90 -6.07 2.61
N LEU A 173 14.22 -6.14 2.33
CA LEU A 173 14.72 -6.59 1.03
C LEU A 173 14.42 -8.07 0.76
N LYS A 174 14.42 -8.94 1.78
CA LYS A 174 13.98 -10.33 1.63
C LYS A 174 12.52 -10.41 1.21
N ALA A 175 11.63 -9.71 1.92
CA ALA A 175 10.22 -9.70 1.59
C ALA A 175 10.00 -9.16 0.17
N LEU A 176 10.67 -8.07 -0.20
CA LEU A 176 10.60 -7.50 -1.54
C LEU A 176 11.10 -8.46 -2.62
N LEU A 177 12.16 -9.22 -2.33
CA LEU A 177 12.68 -10.24 -3.24
C LEU A 177 11.64 -11.34 -3.51
N ILE A 178 10.90 -11.79 -2.49
CA ILE A 178 9.82 -12.78 -2.64
C ILE A 178 8.72 -12.24 -3.56
N GLU A 179 8.30 -11.00 -3.33
CA GLU A 179 7.28 -10.33 -4.14
C GLU A 179 7.71 -10.19 -5.61
N ASN A 180 8.96 -9.77 -5.83
CA ASN A 180 9.56 -9.67 -7.15
C ASN A 180 9.61 -11.02 -7.87
N GLU A 181 10.17 -12.04 -7.22
CA GLU A 181 10.32 -13.39 -7.77
C GLU A 181 8.97 -14.02 -8.13
N PHE A 182 7.91 -13.69 -7.38
CA PHE A 182 6.56 -14.08 -7.75
C PHE A 182 6.09 -13.34 -9.01
N CYS A 183 6.24 -12.01 -9.05
CA CYS A 183 5.78 -11.19 -10.17
C CYS A 183 6.46 -11.55 -11.50
N ILE A 184 7.76 -11.87 -11.51
CA ILE A 184 8.49 -12.21 -12.75
C ILE A 184 8.01 -13.50 -13.43
N CYS A 185 7.20 -14.31 -12.73
CA CYS A 185 6.61 -15.52 -13.31
C CYS A 185 5.40 -15.22 -14.22
N PHE A 186 4.91 -13.99 -14.24
CA PHE A 186 3.77 -13.58 -15.04
C PHE A 186 4.20 -12.70 -16.22
N ASP A 187 3.36 -12.68 -17.26
CA ASP A 187 3.59 -11.79 -18.39
C ASP A 187 3.49 -10.32 -17.95
N LYS A 188 4.43 -9.50 -18.43
CA LYS A 188 4.56 -8.10 -18.05
C LYS A 188 3.30 -7.30 -18.41
N ASP A 189 2.74 -7.53 -19.59
CA ASP A 189 1.58 -6.77 -20.06
C ASP A 189 0.35 -7.14 -19.21
N ASN A 190 0.20 -8.42 -18.85
CA ASN A 190 -0.86 -8.86 -17.93
C ASN A 190 -0.75 -8.17 -16.55
N ILE A 191 0.46 -8.03 -15.99
CA ILE A 191 0.65 -7.28 -14.73
C ILE A 191 0.19 -5.83 -14.90
N ILE A 192 0.60 -5.17 -16.00
CA ILE A 192 0.23 -3.78 -16.29
C ILE A 192 -1.29 -3.65 -16.42
N TYR A 193 -1.98 -4.58 -17.10
CA TYR A 193 -3.43 -4.55 -17.22
C TYR A 193 -4.11 -4.67 -15.85
N VAL A 194 -3.65 -5.56 -14.97
CA VAL A 194 -4.20 -5.66 -13.59
C VAL A 194 -4.00 -4.35 -12.83
N LEU A 195 -2.81 -3.76 -12.89
CA LEU A 195 -2.52 -2.51 -12.17
C LEU A 195 -3.32 -1.32 -12.72
N ASN A 196 -3.47 -1.20 -14.04
CA ASN A 196 -4.33 -0.18 -14.67
C ASN A 196 -5.81 -0.32 -14.26
N SER A 197 -6.27 -1.56 -14.08
CA SER A 197 -7.61 -1.82 -13.61
C SER A 197 -7.84 -1.37 -12.17
N TYR A 198 -6.80 -1.44 -11.35
CA TYR A 198 -6.78 -0.87 -10.01
C TYR A 198 -6.80 0.66 -10.06
N CYS A 199 -5.89 1.27 -10.83
CA CYS A 199 -5.86 2.70 -11.11
C CYS A 199 -5.03 2.97 -12.39
N SER A 200 -5.51 3.85 -13.28
CA SER A 200 -4.78 4.26 -14.49
C SER A 200 -3.41 4.85 -14.18
N ASP A 201 -3.32 5.63 -13.10
CA ASP A 201 -2.10 6.32 -12.65
C ASP A 201 -1.29 5.51 -11.62
N TYR A 202 -1.39 4.17 -11.65
CA TYR A 202 -0.73 3.28 -10.67
C TYR A 202 0.78 3.54 -10.50
N LYS A 203 1.44 4.11 -11.52
CA LYS A 203 2.87 4.42 -11.52
C LYS A 203 3.24 5.46 -10.46
N GLU A 204 2.33 6.38 -10.15
CA GLU A 204 2.52 7.45 -9.16
C GLU A 204 2.02 7.06 -7.76
N LEU A 205 1.28 5.96 -7.65
CA LEU A 205 0.72 5.51 -6.37
C LEU A 205 1.75 4.75 -5.51
N LEU A 206 1.62 4.92 -4.19
CA LEU A 206 2.32 4.14 -3.17
C LEU A 206 1.63 2.78 -2.97
N ILE A 207 1.64 1.94 -4.00
CA ILE A 207 0.97 0.63 -4.00
C ILE A 207 1.95 -0.52 -4.09
N ASN A 208 1.55 -1.66 -3.51
CA ASN A 208 2.23 -2.91 -3.72
C ASN A 208 1.86 -3.51 -5.08
N ILE A 209 2.86 -3.84 -5.91
CA ILE A 209 2.66 -4.45 -7.23
C ILE A 209 2.23 -5.91 -7.12
N PHE A 210 2.77 -6.65 -6.14
CA PHE A 210 2.57 -8.09 -5.99
C PHE A 210 1.16 -8.47 -5.53
N GLU A 211 0.57 -7.72 -4.61
CA GLU A 211 -0.70 -8.07 -3.97
C GLU A 211 -1.88 -8.18 -4.97
N PRO A 212 -2.11 -7.23 -5.91
CA PRO A 212 -3.15 -7.37 -6.92
C PRO A 212 -2.96 -8.61 -7.80
N ILE A 213 -1.70 -8.94 -8.13
CA ILE A 213 -1.35 -10.07 -8.99
C ILE A 213 -1.64 -11.39 -8.28
N LEU A 214 -1.20 -11.52 -7.02
CA LEU A 214 -1.54 -12.69 -6.21
C LEU A 214 -3.06 -12.81 -6.02
N THR A 215 -3.77 -11.71 -5.80
CA THR A 215 -5.23 -11.71 -5.61
C THR A 215 -5.95 -12.27 -6.83
N ASN A 216 -5.60 -11.82 -8.04
CA ASN A 216 -6.18 -12.36 -9.26
C ASN A 216 -5.78 -13.82 -9.51
N ALA A 217 -4.52 -14.19 -9.27
CA ALA A 217 -4.06 -15.58 -9.39
C ALA A 217 -4.85 -16.52 -8.46
N ILE A 218 -5.13 -16.11 -7.21
CA ILE A 218 -5.97 -16.86 -6.26
C ILE A 218 -7.39 -17.03 -6.80
N GLY A 219 -8.00 -15.97 -7.34
CA GLY A 219 -9.32 -16.06 -7.96
C GLY A 219 -9.37 -17.10 -9.08
N LEU A 220 -8.36 -17.10 -9.95
CA LEU A 220 -8.25 -18.04 -11.06
C LEU A 220 -8.01 -19.48 -10.61
N ASP A 221 -7.12 -19.69 -9.63
CA ASP A 221 -6.87 -21.03 -9.07
C ASP A 221 -8.12 -21.61 -8.39
N ILE A 222 -8.88 -20.78 -7.64
CA ILE A 222 -10.16 -21.20 -7.04
C ILE A 222 -11.18 -21.62 -8.10
N LEU A 223 -11.19 -20.94 -9.25
CA LEU A 223 -12.04 -21.27 -10.40
C LEU A 223 -11.53 -22.46 -11.22
N GLY A 224 -10.32 -22.95 -10.96
CA GLY A 224 -9.67 -24.01 -11.75
C GLY A 224 -9.28 -23.57 -13.15
N VAL A 225 -8.98 -22.28 -13.32
CA VAL A 225 -8.55 -21.67 -14.58
C VAL A 225 -7.03 -21.46 -14.53
N ASP A 226 -6.40 -21.31 -15.70
CA ASP A 226 -4.98 -20.96 -15.80
C ASP A 226 -4.69 -19.64 -15.08
N ILE A 227 -3.83 -19.70 -14.06
CA ILE A 227 -3.46 -18.55 -13.23
C ILE A 227 -2.62 -17.52 -14.00
N LEU A 228 -1.91 -17.94 -15.05
CA LEU A 228 -0.97 -17.09 -15.78
C LEU A 228 -1.68 -16.03 -16.63
N THR A 229 -2.99 -16.19 -16.87
CA THR A 229 -3.79 -15.22 -17.62
C THR A 229 -4.01 -13.93 -16.84
N LEU A 230 -4.09 -13.98 -15.50
CA LEU A 230 -4.42 -12.89 -14.59
C LEU A 230 -5.75 -12.14 -14.86
N GLU A 231 -6.49 -12.50 -15.91
CA GLU A 231 -7.75 -11.87 -16.27
C GLU A 231 -8.92 -12.60 -15.61
N ILE A 232 -9.69 -11.88 -14.79
CA ILE A 232 -10.95 -12.37 -14.24
C ILE A 232 -12.09 -11.62 -14.93
N SER A 233 -12.91 -12.34 -15.71
CA SER A 233 -14.12 -11.81 -16.33
C SER A 233 -15.25 -11.57 -15.32
N ALA A 234 -16.26 -10.78 -15.69
CA ALA A 234 -17.44 -10.55 -14.86
C ALA A 234 -18.16 -11.85 -14.47
N LEU A 235 -18.29 -12.80 -15.40
CA LEU A 235 -18.92 -14.11 -15.12
C LEU A 235 -18.10 -14.94 -14.11
N GLN A 236 -16.77 -14.90 -14.22
CA GLN A 236 -15.88 -15.56 -13.28
C GLN A 236 -15.96 -14.93 -11.87
N ARG A 237 -16.09 -13.61 -11.78
CA ARG A 237 -16.35 -12.91 -10.52
C ARG A 237 -17.69 -13.31 -9.89
N GLU A 238 -18.76 -13.36 -10.66
CA GLU A 238 -20.06 -13.82 -10.16
C GLU A 238 -19.97 -15.26 -9.62
N THR A 239 -19.21 -16.11 -10.30
CA THR A 239 -18.94 -17.49 -9.86
C THR A 239 -18.15 -17.52 -8.56
N LEU A 240 -17.07 -16.73 -8.45
CA LEU A 240 -16.28 -16.58 -7.20
C LEU A 240 -17.14 -16.11 -6.04
N LEU A 241 -17.98 -15.10 -6.26
CA LEU A 241 -18.91 -14.60 -5.25
C LEU A 241 -19.88 -15.70 -4.78
N GLY A 242 -20.41 -16.49 -5.72
CA GLY A 242 -21.25 -17.65 -5.42
C GLY A 242 -20.51 -18.71 -4.60
N ILE A 243 -19.25 -18.99 -4.89
CA ILE A 243 -18.41 -19.91 -4.12
C ILE A 243 -18.24 -19.39 -2.69
N PHE A 244 -17.78 -18.14 -2.53
CA PHE A 244 -17.52 -17.57 -1.21
C PHE A 244 -18.78 -17.45 -0.33
N ARG A 245 -19.95 -17.16 -0.92
CA ARG A 245 -21.23 -17.13 -0.18
C ARG A 245 -21.62 -18.46 0.45
N ASN A 246 -21.13 -19.58 -0.10
CA ASN A 246 -21.44 -20.92 0.39
C ASN A 246 -20.39 -21.44 1.39
N LEU A 247 -19.38 -20.64 1.73
CA LEU A 247 -18.30 -21.02 2.65
C LEU A 247 -18.37 -20.18 3.93
N SER A 248 -18.05 -20.80 5.05
CA SER A 248 -17.78 -20.10 6.31
C SER A 248 -16.45 -19.34 6.26
N LYS A 249 -16.25 -18.39 7.18
CA LYS A 249 -14.98 -17.68 7.36
C LYS A 249 -13.77 -18.61 7.38
N THR A 250 -13.83 -19.67 8.20
CA THR A 250 -12.72 -20.63 8.33
C THR A 250 -12.45 -21.36 7.02
N GLU A 251 -13.50 -21.74 6.29
CA GLU A 251 -13.35 -22.41 4.99
C GLU A 251 -12.77 -21.48 3.93
N ILE A 252 -13.15 -20.19 3.93
CA ILE A 252 -12.56 -19.19 3.02
C ILE A 252 -11.07 -19.03 3.31
N LEU A 253 -10.67 -18.88 4.58
CA LEU A 253 -9.26 -18.74 4.95
C LEU A 253 -8.43 -19.96 4.51
N VAL A 254 -8.93 -21.18 4.75
CA VAL A 254 -8.29 -22.42 4.28
C VAL A 254 -8.24 -22.48 2.75
N LYS A 255 -9.28 -22.01 2.06
CA LYS A 255 -9.31 -21.96 0.59
C LYS A 255 -8.27 -20.99 0.04
N LEU A 256 -8.11 -19.81 0.63
CA LEU A 256 -7.10 -18.82 0.25
C LEU A 256 -5.67 -19.37 0.49
N GLU A 257 -5.43 -19.96 1.66
CA GLU A 257 -4.14 -20.54 2.02
C GLU A 257 -3.75 -21.72 1.11
N SER A 258 -4.70 -22.61 0.81
CA SER A 258 -4.47 -23.75 -0.09
C SER A 258 -4.27 -23.32 -1.54
N SER A 259 -4.99 -22.28 -1.98
CA SER A 259 -4.84 -21.68 -3.31
C SER A 259 -3.46 -21.05 -3.50
N ALA A 260 -3.01 -20.25 -2.52
CA ALA A 260 -1.66 -19.69 -2.52
C ALA A 260 -0.57 -20.77 -2.62
N LYS A 261 -0.72 -21.88 -1.89
CA LYS A 261 0.18 -23.03 -1.99
C LYS A 261 0.11 -23.73 -3.35
N SER A 262 -1.08 -23.89 -3.92
CA SER A 262 -1.29 -24.42 -5.27
C SER A 262 -0.54 -23.59 -6.30
N ILE A 263 -0.72 -22.27 -6.26
CA ILE A 263 -0.03 -21.31 -7.12
C ILE A 263 1.49 -21.43 -6.99
N CYS A 264 2.02 -21.49 -5.76
CA CYS A 264 3.46 -21.67 -5.55
C CYS A 264 3.99 -22.94 -6.25
N ASN A 265 3.24 -24.06 -6.19
CA ASN A 265 3.61 -25.29 -6.89
C ASN A 265 3.60 -25.12 -8.42
N VAL A 266 2.59 -24.42 -8.97
CA VAL A 266 2.50 -24.14 -10.42
C VAL A 266 3.66 -23.28 -10.89
N LEU A 267 4.06 -22.27 -10.10
CA LEU A 267 5.16 -21.37 -10.40
C LEU A 267 6.56 -21.95 -10.07
N GLY A 268 6.63 -23.14 -9.48
CA GLY A 268 7.89 -23.78 -9.09
C GLY A 268 8.57 -23.16 -7.86
N ILE A 269 7.82 -22.44 -7.03
CA ILE A 269 8.29 -21.87 -5.76
C ILE A 269 8.27 -22.97 -4.70
N VAL A 270 9.45 -23.47 -4.33
CA VAL A 270 9.61 -24.61 -3.39
C VAL A 270 10.14 -24.22 -2.01
N ASP A 271 10.59 -22.98 -1.85
CA ASP A 271 11.13 -22.50 -0.58
C ASP A 271 9.99 -22.22 0.44
N ASN A 272 10.09 -22.80 1.63
CA ASN A 272 9.03 -22.73 2.64
C ASN A 272 8.82 -21.30 3.17
N GLU A 273 9.88 -20.50 3.33
CA GLU A 273 9.77 -19.12 3.82
C GLU A 273 8.99 -18.28 2.79
N LYS A 274 9.26 -18.48 1.50
CA LYS A 274 8.52 -17.83 0.40
C LYS A 274 7.05 -18.25 0.37
N ILE A 275 6.78 -19.55 0.52
CA ILE A 275 5.41 -20.08 0.54
C ILE A 275 4.63 -19.49 1.73
N GLU A 276 5.22 -19.47 2.93
CA GLU A 276 4.58 -18.91 4.12
C GLU A 276 4.26 -17.41 3.96
N TYR A 277 5.18 -16.64 3.36
CA TYR A 277 4.94 -15.24 3.03
C TYR A 277 3.72 -15.05 2.11
N ILE A 278 3.67 -15.80 1.01
CA ILE A 278 2.59 -15.72 0.01
C ILE A 278 1.25 -16.17 0.61
N GLN A 279 1.25 -17.24 1.42
CA GLN A 279 0.05 -17.71 2.12
C GLN A 279 -0.47 -16.67 3.12
N LYS A 280 0.43 -15.99 3.85
CA LYS A 280 0.05 -14.92 4.77
C LYS A 280 -0.61 -13.76 4.02
N THR A 281 -0.05 -13.34 2.88
CA THR A 281 -0.69 -12.32 2.03
C THR A 281 -2.06 -12.77 1.57
N ALA A 282 -2.20 -14.01 1.08
CA ALA A 282 -3.47 -14.54 0.59
C ALA A 282 -4.57 -14.47 1.66
N VAL A 283 -4.24 -14.79 2.90
CA VAL A 283 -5.17 -14.72 4.04
C VAL A 283 -5.57 -13.28 4.37
N ASN A 284 -4.66 -12.31 4.20
CA ASN A 284 -4.92 -10.89 4.43
C ASN A 284 -5.94 -10.27 3.44
N ILE A 285 -6.28 -10.97 2.35
CA ILE A 285 -7.34 -10.56 1.42
C ILE A 285 -8.74 -10.74 2.05
N TYR A 286 -8.89 -11.63 3.03
CA TYR A 286 -10.17 -12.00 3.62
C TYR A 286 -11.06 -10.83 4.07
N PRO A 287 -10.56 -9.80 4.79
CA PRO A 287 -11.40 -8.68 5.21
C PRO A 287 -12.07 -7.96 4.04
N ARG A 288 -11.38 -7.84 2.89
CA ARG A 288 -11.97 -7.27 1.66
C ARG A 288 -13.07 -8.18 1.12
N ILE A 289 -12.86 -9.50 1.12
CA ILE A 289 -13.86 -10.49 0.70
C ILE A 289 -15.08 -10.46 1.63
N GLU A 290 -14.89 -10.35 2.94
CA GLU A 290 -15.97 -10.26 3.93
C GLU A 290 -16.87 -9.05 3.65
N VAL A 291 -16.28 -7.88 3.38
CA VAL A 291 -17.02 -6.69 2.97
C VAL A 291 -17.71 -6.91 1.62
N GLY A 292 -17.02 -7.47 0.63
CA GLY A 292 -17.58 -7.76 -0.68
C GLY A 292 -18.75 -8.75 -0.64
N LEU A 293 -18.73 -9.70 0.29
CA LEU A 293 -19.85 -10.63 0.53
C LEU A 293 -21.08 -9.91 1.09
N SER A 294 -20.89 -8.95 2.00
CA SER A 294 -21.98 -8.18 2.60
C SER A 294 -22.66 -7.22 1.62
N THR A 295 -21.89 -6.67 0.67
CA THR A 295 -22.39 -5.78 -0.39
C THR A 295 -22.82 -6.53 -1.65
N GLY A 296 -22.41 -7.79 -1.78
CA GLY A 296 -22.63 -8.60 -2.97
C GLY A 296 -21.79 -8.17 -4.17
N ASN A 297 -20.70 -7.45 -3.96
CA ASN A 297 -19.80 -6.97 -5.01
C ASN A 297 -18.33 -7.26 -4.61
N ILE A 298 -17.59 -7.93 -5.50
CA ILE A 298 -16.15 -8.22 -5.35
C ILE A 298 -15.31 -7.69 -6.52
N ASP A 299 -15.86 -6.75 -7.30
CA ASP A 299 -15.26 -6.19 -8.52
C ASP A 299 -13.93 -5.48 -8.22
N ASN A 300 -13.83 -4.81 -7.07
CA ASN A 300 -12.63 -4.10 -6.63
C ASN A 300 -11.62 -5.01 -5.88
N ILE A 301 -11.84 -6.33 -5.89
CA ILE A 301 -10.92 -7.32 -5.31
C ILE A 301 -10.30 -8.14 -6.43
N PHE A 302 -11.13 -8.70 -7.30
CA PHE A 302 -10.73 -9.58 -8.40
C PHE A 302 -10.87 -8.85 -9.74
N LEU A 303 -9.79 -8.23 -10.21
CA LEU A 303 -9.82 -7.22 -11.25
C LEU A 303 -10.00 -7.83 -12.66
N SER A 304 -10.83 -7.21 -13.50
CA SER A 304 -10.83 -7.43 -14.97
C SER A 304 -9.86 -6.47 -15.62
N PHE A 305 -9.27 -6.83 -16.76
CA PHE A 305 -8.50 -5.87 -17.56
C PHE A 305 -9.39 -4.72 -18.02
N LYS A 306 -8.85 -3.50 -17.95
CA LYS A 306 -9.40 -2.30 -18.60
C LYS A 306 -8.56 -2.04 -19.85
N TYR A 307 -9.20 -1.94 -21.00
CA TYR A 307 -8.52 -1.63 -22.26
C TYR A 307 -8.37 -0.11 -22.41
N GLU A 308 -7.51 0.37 -23.32
CA GLU A 308 -7.23 1.82 -23.50
C GLU A 308 -8.48 2.67 -23.72
N ASP A 309 -9.52 2.12 -24.34
CA ASP A 309 -10.80 2.82 -24.53
C ASP A 309 -11.55 3.00 -23.19
N ASP A 310 -11.45 2.03 -22.27
CA ASP A 310 -12.03 2.11 -20.92
C ASP A 310 -11.25 3.09 -20.02
N LEU A 311 -9.95 3.28 -20.28
CA LEU A 311 -9.09 4.19 -19.52
C LEU A 311 -9.33 5.65 -19.92
N LYS A 312 -9.53 5.94 -21.22
CA LYS A 312 -9.92 7.28 -21.71
C LYS A 312 -11.26 7.76 -21.17
N GLU A 313 -12.17 6.83 -20.87
CA GLU A 313 -13.44 7.15 -20.23
C GLU A 313 -13.26 7.61 -18.77
N SER A 314 -12.16 7.25 -18.09
CA SER A 314 -11.96 7.53 -16.66
C SER A 314 -11.24 8.85 -16.33
N GLU A 315 -10.56 9.48 -17.29
CA GLU A 315 -9.86 10.77 -17.13
C GLU A 315 -10.75 11.98 -17.46
N PHE A 316 -12.02 11.95 -17.04
CA PHE A 316 -12.94 13.05 -17.34
C PHE A 316 -12.97 14.10 -16.22
N ILE A 317 -12.73 15.38 -16.57
CA ILE A 317 -12.76 16.54 -15.67
C ILE A 317 -14.04 17.36 -15.94
N ASP A 318 -14.93 17.45 -14.95
CA ASP A 318 -16.08 18.38 -14.97
C ASP A 318 -15.59 19.84 -15.01
N ASN A 319 -16.17 20.70 -15.84
CA ASN A 319 -15.74 22.11 -15.91
C ASN A 319 -16.29 22.91 -14.71
N ASP A 320 -15.73 24.10 -14.49
CA ASP A 320 -16.18 25.01 -13.44
C ASP A 320 -17.68 25.34 -13.57
N THR A 321 -18.39 25.27 -12.44
CA THR A 321 -19.79 25.67 -12.31
C THR A 321 -19.95 27.17 -12.53
N MET A 322 -21.06 27.59 -13.14
CA MET A 322 -21.39 29.00 -13.24
C MET A 322 -21.78 29.61 -11.89
N ASP A 323 -21.70 30.95 -11.76
CA ASP A 323 -22.14 31.63 -10.53
C ASP A 323 -23.65 31.46 -10.28
N ASN A 324 -24.04 31.35 -9.01
CA ASN A 324 -25.42 31.12 -8.57
C ASN A 324 -26.44 32.16 -9.09
N GLU A 325 -26.06 33.44 -9.20
CA GLU A 325 -26.94 34.47 -9.75
C GLU A 325 -27.17 34.24 -11.25
N ARG A 326 -26.13 33.83 -11.97
CA ARG A 326 -26.21 33.49 -13.39
C ARG A 326 -27.05 32.23 -13.61
N LEU A 327 -26.84 31.18 -12.82
CA LEU A 327 -27.62 29.93 -12.92
C LEU A 327 -29.12 30.19 -12.68
N ARG A 328 -29.47 31.00 -11.68
CA ARG A 328 -30.87 31.37 -11.42
C ARG A 328 -31.50 32.15 -12.56
N ASN A 329 -30.76 33.09 -13.15
CA ASN A 329 -31.25 33.87 -14.30
C ASN A 329 -31.48 32.96 -15.50
N LEU A 330 -30.55 32.05 -15.79
CA LEU A 330 -30.67 31.06 -16.84
C LEU A 330 -31.89 30.14 -16.62
N ILE A 331 -32.08 29.61 -15.41
CA ILE A 331 -33.24 28.77 -15.06
C ILE A 331 -34.56 29.51 -15.29
N ASN A 332 -34.64 30.79 -14.92
CA ASN A 332 -35.84 31.60 -15.15
C ASN A 332 -36.10 31.79 -16.65
N GLU A 333 -35.05 32.09 -17.42
CA GLU A 333 -35.16 32.32 -18.85
C GLU A 333 -35.56 31.04 -19.61
N ILE A 334 -35.00 29.88 -19.24
CA ILE A 334 -35.37 28.58 -19.82
C ILE A 334 -36.84 28.25 -19.48
N ASN A 335 -37.29 28.54 -18.25
CA ASN A 335 -38.67 28.29 -17.84
C ASN A 335 -39.69 29.22 -18.53
N ASP A 336 -39.31 30.45 -18.84
CA ASP A 336 -40.14 31.39 -19.60
C ASP A 336 -40.16 31.09 -21.12
N CYS A 337 -39.27 30.21 -21.58
CA CYS A 337 -39.14 29.85 -22.98
C CYS A 337 -40.24 28.87 -23.45
N ARG A 338 -40.85 29.18 -24.59
CA ARG A 338 -42.00 28.43 -25.15
C ARG A 338 -41.60 27.26 -26.04
N PHE A 339 -40.40 27.30 -26.62
CA PHE A 339 -39.96 26.32 -27.61
C PHE A 339 -38.84 25.44 -27.04
N ILE A 340 -38.99 24.12 -27.16
CA ILE A 340 -38.01 23.14 -26.67
C ILE A 340 -36.66 23.31 -27.38
N SER A 341 -36.66 23.66 -28.67
CA SER A 341 -35.43 23.93 -29.43
C SER A 341 -34.59 25.05 -28.81
N ASP A 342 -35.27 26.09 -28.33
CA ASP A 342 -34.63 27.28 -27.78
C ASP A 342 -34.12 27.00 -26.36
N LYS A 343 -34.90 26.23 -25.55
CA LYS A 343 -34.43 25.68 -24.27
C LYS A 343 -33.13 24.88 -24.43
N ILE A 344 -33.08 23.98 -25.43
CA ILE A 344 -31.89 23.15 -25.70
C ILE A 344 -30.71 24.01 -26.14
N ALA A 345 -30.93 25.01 -27.00
CA ALA A 345 -29.88 25.91 -27.45
C ALA A 345 -29.26 26.68 -26.26
N MET A 346 -30.09 27.21 -25.36
CA MET A 346 -29.62 27.92 -24.17
C MET A 346 -28.79 27.01 -23.25
N VAL A 347 -29.22 25.76 -23.03
CA VAL A 347 -28.44 24.78 -22.26
C VAL A 347 -27.08 24.55 -22.91
N LYS A 348 -27.04 24.34 -24.23
CA LYS A 348 -25.80 24.06 -24.96
C LYS A 348 -24.83 25.24 -25.02
N GLU A 349 -25.34 26.47 -24.97
CA GLU A 349 -24.50 27.67 -25.01
C GLU A 349 -23.97 28.06 -23.62
N GLU A 350 -24.74 27.83 -22.56
CA GLU A 350 -24.45 28.40 -21.24
C GLU A 350 -24.04 27.38 -20.17
N VAL A 351 -24.49 26.12 -20.26
CA VAL A 351 -24.23 25.10 -19.25
C VAL A 351 -22.94 24.34 -19.60
N ASN A 352 -21.93 24.46 -18.73
CA ASN A 352 -20.61 23.86 -18.96
C ASN A 352 -20.21 22.80 -17.93
N SER A 353 -20.94 22.68 -16.81
CA SER A 353 -20.68 21.73 -15.75
C SER A 353 -21.82 20.72 -15.59
N LEU A 354 -21.52 19.54 -15.09
CA LEU A 354 -22.49 18.51 -14.73
C LEU A 354 -23.42 18.99 -13.62
N SER A 355 -22.89 19.70 -12.62
CA SER A 355 -23.70 20.21 -11.50
C SER A 355 -24.80 21.15 -11.99
N ASP A 356 -24.44 22.11 -12.85
CA ASP A 356 -25.41 23.06 -13.43
C ASP A 356 -26.41 22.33 -14.34
N LEU A 357 -25.94 21.35 -15.13
CA LEU A 357 -26.80 20.55 -16.00
C LEU A 357 -27.85 19.77 -15.21
N VAL A 358 -27.46 19.16 -14.09
CA VAL A 358 -28.37 18.44 -13.21
C VAL A 358 -29.41 19.40 -12.61
N GLU A 359 -29.00 20.59 -12.17
CA GLU A 359 -29.92 21.58 -11.62
C GLU A 359 -30.93 22.07 -12.67
N VAL A 360 -30.47 22.35 -13.90
CA VAL A 360 -31.33 22.72 -15.02
C VAL A 360 -32.27 21.58 -15.42
N LEU A 361 -31.79 20.33 -15.48
CA LEU A 361 -32.62 19.16 -15.76
C LEU A 361 -33.71 18.95 -14.70
N ASN A 362 -33.41 19.24 -13.44
CA ASN A 362 -34.38 19.12 -12.34
C ASN A 362 -35.46 20.22 -12.37
N LEU A 363 -35.15 21.42 -12.87
CA LEU A 363 -36.02 22.60 -12.72
C LEU A 363 -36.68 23.06 -14.02
N CYS A 364 -36.15 22.71 -15.19
CA CYS A 364 -36.55 23.30 -16.46
C CYS A 364 -37.12 22.34 -17.50
N PHE A 365 -36.85 21.03 -17.38
CA PHE A 365 -37.26 20.02 -18.35
C PHE A 365 -38.33 19.10 -17.76
N TRP A 366 -39.52 19.12 -18.36
CA TRP A 366 -40.67 18.37 -17.87
C TRP A 366 -41.11 17.31 -18.89
N GLU A 367 -41.66 16.20 -18.40
CA GLU A 367 -42.17 15.12 -19.22
C GLU A 367 -41.18 14.72 -20.33
N ASP A 368 -41.57 14.77 -21.60
CA ASP A 368 -40.76 14.27 -22.73
C ASP A 368 -39.75 15.30 -23.27
N GLU A 369 -39.71 16.52 -22.73
CA GLU A 369 -38.77 17.56 -23.16
C GLU A 369 -37.31 17.12 -22.95
N ALA A 370 -37.02 16.41 -21.85
CA ALA A 370 -35.68 15.93 -21.52
C ALA A 370 -35.14 14.96 -22.58
N LEU A 371 -36.00 14.16 -23.23
CA LEU A 371 -35.59 13.25 -24.29
C LEU A 371 -35.05 13.99 -25.52
N GLU A 372 -35.60 15.16 -25.84
CA GLU A 372 -35.10 15.97 -26.96
C GLU A 372 -33.72 16.56 -26.64
N LEU A 373 -33.48 16.97 -25.39
CA LEU A 373 -32.14 17.39 -24.95
C LEU A 373 -31.14 16.23 -25.05
N PHE A 374 -31.50 15.04 -24.58
CA PHE A 374 -30.61 13.87 -24.59
C PHE A 374 -30.13 13.50 -26.00
N LYS A 375 -30.97 13.65 -27.02
CA LYS A 375 -30.60 13.42 -28.43
C LYS A 375 -29.53 14.37 -28.95
N THR A 376 -29.31 15.51 -28.29
CA THR A 376 -28.30 16.50 -28.66
C THR A 376 -27.01 16.38 -27.88
N LEU A 377 -26.95 15.48 -26.90
CA LEU A 377 -25.76 15.24 -26.10
C LEU A 377 -24.70 14.49 -26.92
N SER A 378 -23.45 14.92 -26.74
CA SER A 378 -22.26 14.22 -27.19
C SER A 378 -22.07 12.92 -26.41
N LYS A 379 -21.17 12.05 -26.89
CA LYS A 379 -20.88 10.79 -26.21
C LYS A 379 -20.30 11.03 -24.82
N GLU A 380 -19.47 12.06 -24.71
CA GLU A 380 -18.83 12.53 -23.49
C GLU A 380 -19.88 12.99 -22.49
N GLU A 381 -20.82 13.87 -22.90
CA GLU A 381 -21.92 14.33 -22.02
C GLU A 381 -22.80 13.16 -21.53
N ILE A 382 -23.11 12.19 -22.40
CA ILE A 382 -23.89 11.01 -22.03
C ILE A 382 -23.15 10.17 -20.97
N TYR A 383 -21.84 10.00 -21.14
CA TYR A 383 -21.00 9.26 -20.21
C TYR A 383 -20.99 9.91 -18.81
N ILE A 384 -20.78 11.23 -18.74
CA ILE A 384 -20.71 11.98 -17.47
C ILE A 384 -22.01 11.83 -16.67
N ILE A 385 -23.15 12.01 -17.34
CA ILE A 385 -24.46 11.91 -16.68
C ILE A 385 -24.68 10.47 -16.21
N LYS A 386 -24.27 9.46 -16.98
CA LYS A 386 -24.36 8.05 -16.57
C LYS A 386 -23.49 7.78 -15.34
N HIS A 387 -22.24 8.21 -15.35
CA HIS A 387 -21.32 8.07 -14.23
C HIS A 387 -21.86 8.76 -12.97
N TYR A 388 -22.43 9.96 -13.10
CA TYR A 388 -23.10 10.66 -12.00
C TYR A 388 -24.24 9.83 -11.39
N LEU A 389 -25.09 9.22 -12.22
CA LEU A 389 -26.21 8.40 -11.77
C LEU A 389 -25.76 7.07 -11.14
N ASP A 390 -24.74 6.42 -11.71
CA ASP A 390 -24.21 5.15 -11.21
C ASP A 390 -23.54 5.29 -9.82
N ASN A 391 -23.02 6.48 -9.48
CA ASN A 391 -22.35 6.78 -8.21
C ASN A 391 -23.22 7.53 -7.18
N LYS A 392 -24.50 7.75 -7.47
CA LYS A 392 -25.43 8.45 -6.55
C LYS A 392 -25.84 7.50 -5.41
N TYR A 393 -25.29 7.73 -4.21
CA TYR A 393 -25.45 6.88 -3.00
C TYR A 393 -26.87 6.86 -2.39
N GLU A 394 -27.80 7.69 -2.86
CA GLU A 394 -29.18 7.73 -2.39
C GLU A 394 -30.09 6.93 -3.32
N ALA A 395 -30.83 5.97 -2.75
CA ALA A 395 -31.86 5.22 -3.46
C ALA A 395 -32.76 6.18 -4.23
N TYR A 396 -32.82 6.03 -5.57
CA TYR A 396 -33.69 6.76 -6.50
C TYR A 396 -34.83 7.49 -5.79
N SER A 397 -34.65 8.78 -5.51
CA SER A 397 -35.77 9.59 -5.05
C SER A 397 -36.79 9.60 -6.19
N PRO A 398 -38.06 9.18 -5.98
CA PRO A 398 -39.05 9.06 -7.04
C PRO A 398 -39.41 10.38 -7.75
N ASP A 399 -38.83 11.51 -7.34
CA ASP A 399 -39.19 12.84 -7.81
C ASP A 399 -38.39 13.33 -9.04
N SER A 400 -37.26 12.71 -9.40
CA SER A 400 -36.45 13.10 -10.57
C SER A 400 -36.84 12.32 -11.84
N GLN A 401 -37.88 12.79 -12.55
CA GLN A 401 -38.40 12.10 -13.75
C GLN A 401 -37.39 11.93 -14.89
N TRP A 402 -36.37 12.79 -15.00
CA TRP A 402 -35.41 12.76 -16.10
C TRP A 402 -34.37 11.65 -15.95
N GLU A 403 -33.98 11.27 -14.72
CA GLU A 403 -32.93 10.27 -14.46
C GLU A 403 -33.35 8.88 -14.97
N ILE A 404 -34.59 8.47 -14.68
CA ILE A 404 -35.17 7.22 -15.18
C ILE A 404 -35.26 7.23 -16.71
N LYS A 405 -35.64 8.37 -17.30
CA LYS A 405 -35.73 8.54 -18.76
C LYS A 405 -34.37 8.46 -19.42
N PHE A 406 -33.35 9.06 -18.81
CA PHE A 406 -31.98 9.02 -19.29
C PHE A 406 -31.43 7.58 -19.30
N MET A 407 -31.65 6.81 -18.23
CA MET A 407 -31.24 5.40 -18.17
C MET A 407 -31.96 4.54 -19.23
N ASN A 408 -33.24 4.81 -19.50
CA ASN A 408 -33.97 4.13 -20.58
C ASN A 408 -33.47 4.53 -21.97
N TYR A 409 -33.10 5.80 -22.17
CA TYR A 409 -32.52 6.31 -23.41
C TYR A 409 -31.19 5.61 -23.73
N ILE A 410 -30.27 5.50 -22.76
CA ILE A 410 -28.99 4.79 -22.93
C ILE A 410 -29.19 3.31 -23.28
N ARG A 411 -30.12 2.62 -22.61
CA ARG A 411 -30.47 1.22 -22.92
C ARG A 411 -31.01 1.05 -24.35
N GLY A 412 -31.60 2.09 -24.92
CA GLY A 412 -32.06 2.12 -26.30
C GLY A 412 -30.94 2.31 -27.33
N LEU A 413 -29.84 2.97 -26.95
CA LEU A 413 -28.66 3.21 -27.80
C LEU A 413 -27.71 1.99 -27.89
N SER A 414 -27.82 1.05 -26.95
CA SER A 414 -26.96 -0.14 -26.82
C SER A 414 -27.57 -1.41 -27.46
N LYS A 415 -28.68 -1.25 -28.21
CA LYS A 415 -29.24 -2.23 -29.14
C LYS A 415 -28.96 -1.80 -30.57
#